data_AF-A0A662SC18-F1
#
_entry.id   AF-A0A662SC18-F1
#
_cell.length_a   1.000
_cell.length_b   1.000
_cell.length_c   1.000
_cell.angle_alpha   90.00
_cell.angle_beta   90.00
_cell.angle_gamma   90.00
#
_symmetry.space_group_name_H-M   'P 1'
#
loop_
_entity.id
_entity.type
_entity.pdbx_description
1 polymer ?
#
loop_
_entity_poly.entity_id
_entity_poly.type
_entity_poly.pdbx_seq_one_letter_code
_entity_poly.pdbx_strand_id
1 'polypeptide(L)'
;MKVRANQTHLYAGIDILFDEDGNANNMIEIRGCSSTDDPFGDGSDVKPIIGFGDTAYQLRQSYDNFWKFTRLECIESTDSGILQLESQHGAVFDDCVFRDASSSGIYFALSVGEVLIQDCSFFSNTISNIYAYSSRFKCIRCTFDGGAATTDYGIRFRAASVTELLDCSFGSSTAHDVADLYAERGPSRVCARNCSFAGSFSFGTYGSGSIIRSEDHNQTKGAHRTHYYNGTIEKDTSVVRSGGASSSAKMTPNSHCGLYYPLTIADDFCSGDFKLWLPADEKTVTIYMRTFGYTSIPLADELYIEASYLDEATGGHRATVQSTQSVSANDTWTAFSVTFTPSQEGWVYVTVYLKKYEASSGVYVDIKPVVS
;
A
#
# COMPACT_ATOMS: atom_id res chain seq x y z
N MET A 1 26.00 -20.69 2.92
CA MET A 1 25.86 -21.97 2.20
C MET A 1 25.74 -21.69 0.71
N LYS A 2 26.43 -22.47 -0.14
CA LYS A 2 26.34 -22.34 -1.61
C LYS A 2 25.53 -23.49 -2.19
N VAL A 3 24.61 -23.18 -3.10
CA VAL A 3 23.77 -24.13 -3.82
C VAL A 3 24.23 -24.17 -5.28
N ARG A 4 24.53 -25.36 -5.80
CA ARG A 4 25.14 -25.54 -7.12
C ARG A 4 24.22 -25.05 -8.24
N ALA A 5 24.74 -24.25 -9.17
CA ALA A 5 23.97 -23.74 -10.30
C ALA A 5 23.42 -24.88 -11.19
N ASN A 6 22.33 -24.61 -11.92
CA ASN A 6 21.73 -25.57 -12.86
C ASN A 6 21.43 -26.95 -12.25
N GLN A 7 21.00 -26.97 -10.98
CA GLN A 7 20.56 -28.17 -10.28
C GLN A 7 19.14 -27.97 -9.75
N THR A 8 18.38 -29.07 -9.74
CA THR A 8 17.08 -29.15 -9.06
C THR A 8 17.22 -30.03 -7.84
N HIS A 9 16.98 -29.45 -6.67
CA HIS A 9 16.95 -30.13 -5.40
C HIS A 9 15.50 -30.33 -4.98
N LEU A 10 15.01 -31.57 -5.10
CA LEU A 10 13.65 -31.94 -4.72
C LEU A 10 13.60 -32.41 -3.27
N TYR A 11 12.81 -31.73 -2.46
CA TYR A 11 12.57 -32.04 -1.05
C TYR A 11 11.10 -32.40 -0.84
N ALA A 12 10.77 -33.68 -1.08
CA ALA A 12 9.39 -34.17 -1.06
C ALA A 12 9.04 -34.94 0.23
N GLY A 13 9.76 -34.74 1.34
CA GLY A 13 9.62 -35.57 2.55
C GLY A 13 9.49 -34.83 3.88
N ILE A 14 9.83 -33.54 3.94
CA ILE A 14 9.78 -32.72 5.16
C ILE A 14 9.97 -31.24 4.79
N ASP A 15 9.50 -30.34 5.66
CA ASP A 15 9.90 -28.93 5.64
C ASP A 15 11.42 -28.78 5.76
N ILE A 16 11.96 -27.78 5.06
CA ILE A 16 13.30 -27.29 5.37
C ILE A 16 13.14 -26.26 6.49
N LEU A 17 13.52 -26.67 7.68
CA LEU A 17 13.53 -25.83 8.87
C LEU A 17 14.86 -25.12 9.02
N PHE A 18 14.79 -23.92 9.56
CA PHE A 18 15.92 -23.10 9.97
C PHE A 18 15.89 -23.05 11.49
N ASP A 19 17.05 -23.02 12.13
CA ASP A 19 17.16 -23.10 13.60
C ASP A 19 18.31 -22.25 14.15
N GLU A 20 18.90 -21.39 13.31
CA GLU A 20 20.03 -20.53 13.65
C GLU A 20 19.69 -19.06 13.38
N ASP A 21 20.29 -18.17 14.17
CA ASP A 21 20.14 -16.72 14.04
C ASP A 21 21.42 -16.08 13.50
N GLY A 22 21.27 -15.25 12.46
CA GLY A 22 22.31 -14.29 12.09
C GLY A 22 22.26 -13.02 12.95
N ASN A 23 22.90 -11.96 12.46
CA ASN A 23 22.64 -10.61 12.94
C ASN A 23 22.71 -9.59 11.79
N ALA A 24 22.31 -8.35 12.06
CA ALA A 24 22.26 -7.29 11.05
C ALA A 24 23.59 -7.03 10.32
N ASN A 25 24.73 -7.35 10.94
CA ASN A 25 26.06 -7.19 10.34
C ASN A 25 26.62 -8.49 9.75
N ASN A 26 26.01 -9.63 10.05
CA ASN A 26 26.49 -10.96 9.63
C ASN A 26 25.29 -11.90 9.49
N MET A 27 24.58 -11.77 8.38
CA MET A 27 23.44 -12.61 8.04
C MET A 27 23.89 -14.02 7.68
N ILE A 28 23.07 -15.03 7.99
CA ILE A 28 23.30 -16.39 7.49
C ILE A 28 22.79 -16.45 6.06
N GLU A 29 23.68 -16.71 5.10
CA GLU A 29 23.34 -16.66 3.68
C GLU A 29 23.18 -18.05 3.07
N ILE A 30 22.11 -18.28 2.33
CA ILE A 30 21.98 -19.35 1.33
C ILE A 30 21.97 -18.69 -0.05
N ARG A 31 22.97 -19.04 -0.87
CA ARG A 31 23.11 -18.44 -2.20
C ARG A 31 23.23 -19.49 -3.29
N GLY A 32 22.51 -19.30 -4.39
CA GLY A 32 22.75 -20.02 -5.62
C GLY A 32 24.03 -19.54 -6.30
N CYS A 33 24.85 -20.47 -6.78
CA CYS A 33 26.07 -20.16 -7.51
C CYS A 33 25.77 -19.48 -8.87
N SER A 34 26.75 -18.75 -9.38
CA SER A 34 26.82 -18.21 -10.75
C SER A 34 28.11 -18.70 -11.41
N SER A 35 28.27 -18.46 -12.72
CA SER A 35 29.48 -18.82 -13.47
C SER A 35 30.77 -18.22 -12.90
N THR A 36 30.66 -17.12 -12.15
CA THR A 36 31.77 -16.39 -11.51
C THR A 36 31.98 -16.72 -10.03
N ASP A 37 31.05 -17.44 -9.39
CA ASP A 37 31.09 -17.79 -7.96
C ASP A 37 30.84 -19.29 -7.71
N ASP A 38 31.14 -20.10 -8.71
CA ASP A 38 30.88 -21.54 -8.69
C ASP A 38 32.11 -22.36 -8.23
N PRO A 39 32.09 -22.98 -7.04
CA PRO A 39 33.16 -23.86 -6.59
C PRO A 39 33.15 -25.23 -7.28
N PHE A 40 32.09 -25.56 -8.03
CA PHE A 40 31.93 -26.86 -8.70
C PHE A 40 32.47 -26.86 -10.14
N GLY A 41 32.77 -25.69 -10.71
CA GLY A 41 33.38 -25.53 -12.02
C GLY A 41 32.48 -25.87 -13.22
N ASP A 42 31.15 -25.82 -13.06
CA ASP A 42 30.19 -26.02 -14.15
C ASP A 42 29.93 -24.76 -14.98
N GLY A 43 30.27 -23.58 -14.48
CA GLY A 43 30.25 -22.33 -15.24
C GLY A 43 28.85 -21.86 -15.64
N SER A 44 27.79 -22.31 -14.93
CA SER A 44 26.42 -21.98 -15.28
C SER A 44 25.89 -20.74 -14.57
N ASP A 45 25.11 -19.94 -15.31
CA ASP A 45 24.32 -18.83 -14.77
C ASP A 45 22.82 -19.15 -14.61
N VAL A 46 22.45 -20.43 -14.64
CA VAL A 46 21.08 -20.87 -14.31
C VAL A 46 20.94 -21.00 -12.79
N LYS A 47 19.92 -20.35 -12.21
CA LYS A 47 19.63 -20.42 -10.77
C LYS A 47 19.36 -21.87 -10.35
N PRO A 48 19.88 -22.33 -9.21
CA PRO A 48 19.42 -23.60 -8.64
C PRO A 48 17.95 -23.52 -8.23
N ILE A 49 17.28 -24.66 -8.36
CA ILE A 49 15.89 -24.85 -7.99
C ILE A 49 15.82 -25.65 -6.69
N ILE A 50 15.03 -25.15 -5.73
CA ILE A 50 14.54 -25.88 -4.56
C ILE A 50 13.06 -26.15 -4.81
N GLY A 51 12.68 -27.41 -5.03
CA GLY A 51 11.30 -27.80 -5.31
C GLY A 51 10.74 -28.72 -4.24
N PHE A 52 9.45 -28.60 -3.94
CA PHE A 52 8.76 -29.50 -3.02
C PHE A 52 7.82 -30.47 -3.73
N GLY A 53 7.72 -30.44 -5.08
CA GLY A 53 6.98 -31.43 -5.86
C GLY A 53 5.49 -31.48 -5.55
N ASP A 54 4.88 -30.31 -5.30
CA ASP A 54 3.46 -30.14 -4.94
C ASP A 54 3.06 -30.90 -3.67
N THR A 55 4.02 -31.09 -2.75
CA THR A 55 3.75 -31.63 -1.42
C THR A 55 3.47 -30.52 -0.42
N ALA A 56 2.96 -30.87 0.76
CA ALA A 56 2.69 -29.92 1.84
C ALA A 56 3.97 -29.61 2.64
N TYR A 57 5.08 -29.39 1.93
CA TYR A 57 6.37 -29.04 2.50
C TYR A 57 6.84 -27.71 1.94
N GLN A 58 7.60 -26.97 2.75
CA GLN A 58 8.02 -25.62 2.42
C GLN A 58 9.39 -25.29 3.03
N LEU A 59 9.94 -24.14 2.63
CA LEU A 59 10.95 -23.43 3.43
C LEU A 59 10.20 -22.79 4.60
N ARG A 60 10.51 -23.19 5.84
CA ARG A 60 9.83 -22.64 7.02
C ARG A 60 10.80 -22.00 7.98
N GLN A 61 10.77 -20.68 8.06
CA GLN A 61 11.51 -19.89 9.04
C GLN A 61 10.55 -19.46 10.15
N SER A 62 10.82 -19.85 11.39
CA SER A 62 9.98 -19.53 12.55
C SER A 62 10.86 -19.08 13.69
N TYR A 63 10.84 -17.77 13.98
CA TYR A 63 11.73 -17.09 14.94
C TYR A 63 13.23 -17.06 14.56
N ASP A 64 13.62 -17.55 13.38
CA ASP A 64 15.02 -17.56 12.89
C ASP A 64 15.40 -16.28 12.13
N ASN A 65 16.18 -15.39 12.72
CA ASN A 65 16.37 -14.03 12.23
C ASN A 65 17.61 -13.87 11.35
N PHE A 66 17.60 -12.80 10.55
CA PHE A 66 18.77 -12.35 9.77
C PHE A 66 19.31 -13.39 8.78
N TRP A 67 18.41 -14.08 8.09
CA TRP A 67 18.76 -14.92 6.95
C TRP A 67 18.74 -14.15 5.65
N LYS A 68 19.66 -14.50 4.75
CA LYS A 68 19.72 -13.98 3.39
C LYS A 68 19.62 -15.11 2.38
N PHE A 69 18.68 -14.98 1.45
CA PHE A 69 18.52 -15.89 0.32
C PHE A 69 18.85 -15.12 -0.94
N THR A 70 19.71 -15.69 -1.78
CA THR A 70 20.13 -15.02 -3.00
C THR A 70 20.17 -15.96 -4.18
N ARG A 71 19.60 -15.53 -5.31
CA ARG A 71 19.74 -16.23 -6.58
C ARG A 71 19.25 -17.68 -6.51
N LEU A 72 18.08 -17.86 -5.90
CA LEU A 72 17.41 -19.16 -5.77
C LEU A 72 16.07 -19.13 -6.48
N GLU A 73 15.67 -20.26 -7.02
CA GLU A 73 14.31 -20.48 -7.51
C GLU A 73 13.63 -21.50 -6.59
N CYS A 74 12.51 -21.13 -6.00
CA CYS A 74 11.75 -21.97 -5.08
C CYS A 74 10.40 -22.27 -5.70
N ILE A 75 10.03 -23.55 -5.79
CA ILE A 75 8.87 -23.99 -6.58
C ILE A 75 8.01 -25.02 -5.85
N GLU A 76 6.73 -25.12 -6.25
CA GLU A 76 5.86 -26.29 -6.05
C GLU A 76 5.62 -26.67 -4.58
N SER A 77 4.79 -25.92 -3.85
CA SER A 77 4.31 -26.25 -2.50
C SER A 77 2.78 -26.20 -2.41
N THR A 78 2.20 -27.14 -1.65
CA THR A 78 0.76 -27.15 -1.29
C THR A 78 0.47 -26.69 0.14
N ASP A 79 1.48 -26.29 0.90
CA ASP A 79 1.28 -25.64 2.20
C ASP A 79 0.85 -24.17 2.00
N SER A 80 0.93 -23.37 3.06
CA SER A 80 0.56 -21.97 3.14
C SER A 80 1.36 -21.11 2.16
N GLY A 81 2.61 -21.49 1.89
CA GLY A 81 3.38 -21.01 0.75
C GLY A 81 4.63 -21.85 0.47
N ILE A 82 5.41 -21.46 -0.53
CA ILE A 82 6.72 -22.07 -0.81
C ILE A 82 7.71 -21.69 0.30
N LEU A 83 7.59 -20.45 0.77
CA LEU A 83 8.32 -19.92 1.90
C LEU A 83 7.35 -19.36 2.95
N GLN A 84 7.40 -19.91 4.15
CA GLN A 84 6.69 -19.39 5.32
C GLN A 84 7.67 -18.64 6.23
N LEU A 85 7.31 -17.39 6.53
CA LEU A 85 8.03 -16.46 7.39
C LEU A 85 7.19 -16.15 8.63
N GLU A 86 7.43 -16.88 9.71
CA GLU A 86 6.75 -16.72 10.99
C GLU A 86 7.61 -15.95 12.00
N SER A 87 7.09 -14.82 12.48
CA SER A 87 7.74 -13.97 13.50
C SER A 87 9.20 -13.62 13.18
N GLN A 88 9.46 -13.32 11.91
CA GLN A 88 10.80 -13.07 11.38
C GLN A 88 11.25 -11.62 11.56
N HIS A 89 12.57 -11.44 11.65
CA HIS A 89 13.23 -10.13 11.61
C HIS A 89 14.46 -10.15 10.71
N GLY A 90 14.56 -9.13 9.84
CA GLY A 90 15.79 -8.83 9.10
C GLY A 90 16.13 -9.83 8.01
N ALA A 91 15.17 -10.63 7.54
CA ALA A 91 15.40 -11.52 6.41
C ALA A 91 15.54 -10.73 5.10
N VAL A 92 16.39 -11.22 4.19
CA VAL A 92 16.64 -10.61 2.88
C VAL A 92 16.47 -11.66 1.78
N PHE A 93 15.70 -11.32 0.74
CA PHE A 93 15.53 -12.12 -0.47
C PHE A 93 15.99 -11.27 -1.66
N ASP A 94 16.96 -11.78 -2.41
CA ASP A 94 17.69 -11.02 -3.42
C ASP A 94 17.82 -11.85 -4.71
N ASP A 95 17.25 -11.38 -5.82
CA ASP A 95 17.27 -12.11 -7.10
C ASP A 95 16.65 -13.53 -7.00
N CYS A 96 15.62 -13.70 -6.18
CA CYS A 96 14.91 -14.98 -6.01
C CYS A 96 13.67 -15.10 -6.91
N VAL A 97 13.27 -16.34 -7.21
CA VAL A 97 12.04 -16.65 -7.95
C VAL A 97 11.14 -17.55 -7.11
N PHE A 98 9.86 -17.22 -6.99
CA PHE A 98 8.85 -18.02 -6.28
C PHE A 98 7.66 -18.30 -7.20
N ARG A 99 7.47 -19.56 -7.59
CA ARG A 99 6.44 -19.93 -8.57
C ARG A 99 5.78 -21.27 -8.32
N ASP A 100 4.61 -21.44 -8.94
CA ASP A 100 3.87 -22.71 -8.97
C ASP A 100 3.48 -23.21 -7.58
N ALA A 101 3.18 -22.30 -6.65
CA ALA A 101 2.55 -22.68 -5.40
C ALA A 101 1.06 -22.98 -5.62
N SER A 102 0.55 -24.04 -4.97
CA SER A 102 -0.89 -24.24 -4.84
C SER A 102 -1.56 -23.28 -3.84
N SER A 103 -0.75 -22.52 -3.09
CA SER A 103 -1.19 -21.39 -2.26
C SER A 103 -0.43 -20.13 -2.65
N SER A 104 0.64 -19.79 -1.92
CA SER A 104 1.35 -18.52 -2.08
C SER A 104 2.84 -18.70 -2.33
N GLY A 105 3.45 -17.74 -3.04
CA GLY A 105 4.92 -17.73 -3.17
C GLY A 105 5.57 -17.57 -1.80
N ILE A 106 5.21 -16.49 -1.09
CA ILE A 106 5.62 -16.24 0.30
C ILE A 106 4.40 -16.05 1.19
N TYR A 107 4.41 -16.70 2.36
CA TYR A 107 3.45 -16.54 3.43
C TYR A 107 4.09 -15.89 4.65
N PHE A 108 3.72 -14.66 4.98
CA PHE A 108 4.14 -14.00 6.22
C PHE A 108 3.11 -14.23 7.33
N ALA A 109 3.59 -14.68 8.49
CA ALA A 109 2.83 -14.85 9.72
C ALA A 109 3.45 -14.01 10.85
N LEU A 110 2.86 -12.86 11.18
CA LEU A 110 3.27 -12.03 12.32
C LEU A 110 4.75 -11.56 12.24
N SER A 111 5.29 -11.38 11.04
CA SER A 111 6.69 -10.98 10.83
C SER A 111 6.82 -9.46 10.85
N VAL A 112 7.17 -8.91 12.00
CA VAL A 112 7.17 -7.46 12.26
C VAL A 112 8.51 -6.79 12.00
N GLY A 113 9.58 -7.56 11.86
CA GLY A 113 10.90 -7.05 11.56
C GLY A 113 11.09 -6.86 10.06
N GLU A 114 11.52 -5.67 9.61
CA GLU A 114 11.59 -5.30 8.19
C GLU A 114 12.26 -6.37 7.32
N VAL A 115 11.44 -7.17 6.60
CA VAL A 115 11.93 -8.11 5.60
C VAL A 115 12.13 -7.37 4.28
N LEU A 116 13.31 -7.52 3.66
CA LEU A 116 13.63 -6.93 2.38
C LEU A 116 13.54 -7.98 1.27
N ILE A 117 12.74 -7.69 0.25
CA ILE A 117 12.64 -8.49 -0.97
C ILE A 117 13.08 -7.58 -2.12
N GLN A 118 14.09 -7.97 -2.88
CA GLN A 118 14.61 -7.14 -3.96
C GLN A 118 14.97 -7.96 -5.18
N ASP A 119 14.69 -7.41 -6.36
CA ASP A 119 15.00 -8.04 -7.66
C ASP A 119 14.38 -9.45 -7.83
N CYS A 120 13.32 -9.75 -7.06
CA CYS A 120 12.63 -11.03 -7.07
C CYS A 120 11.46 -11.08 -8.06
N SER A 121 11.15 -12.29 -8.53
CA SER A 121 9.99 -12.54 -9.40
C SER A 121 9.04 -13.55 -8.78
N PHE A 122 7.74 -13.29 -8.92
CA PHE A 122 6.68 -14.16 -8.44
C PHE A 122 5.66 -14.38 -9.55
N PHE A 123 5.28 -15.63 -9.80
CA PHE A 123 4.25 -15.95 -10.81
C PHE A 123 3.66 -17.33 -10.62
N SER A 124 2.48 -17.56 -11.21
CA SER A 124 1.80 -18.86 -11.18
C SER A 124 1.55 -19.41 -9.77
N ASN A 125 1.31 -18.53 -8.79
CA ASN A 125 0.91 -18.91 -7.43
C ASN A 125 -0.62 -18.81 -7.31
N THR A 126 -1.28 -19.91 -6.92
CA THR A 126 -2.74 -20.08 -7.06
C THR A 126 -3.59 -19.12 -6.23
N ILE A 127 -3.12 -18.75 -5.04
CA ILE A 127 -3.81 -17.80 -4.16
C ILE A 127 -3.16 -16.43 -4.25
N SER A 128 -1.86 -16.30 -4.01
CA SER A 128 -1.21 -14.99 -4.07
C SER A 128 0.29 -15.09 -4.25
N ASN A 129 0.92 -14.10 -4.88
CA ASN A 129 2.38 -14.06 -4.89
C ASN A 129 2.94 -13.83 -3.48
N ILE A 130 2.35 -12.90 -2.73
CA ILE A 130 2.61 -12.74 -1.29
C ILE A 130 1.30 -12.72 -0.50
N TYR A 131 1.25 -13.53 0.54
CA TYR A 131 0.22 -13.48 1.58
C TYR A 131 0.80 -12.86 2.86
N ALA A 132 0.24 -11.74 3.32
CA ALA A 132 0.73 -11.01 4.48
C ALA A 132 -0.27 -10.99 5.64
N TYR A 133 0.08 -11.66 6.74
CA TYR A 133 -0.68 -11.60 7.99
C TYR A 133 0.06 -10.79 9.05
N SER A 134 -0.41 -9.57 9.31
CA SER A 134 0.14 -8.63 10.31
C SER A 134 1.67 -8.51 10.26
N SER A 135 2.20 -8.14 9.10
CA SER A 135 3.64 -8.19 8.82
C SER A 135 4.17 -6.91 8.20
N ARG A 136 5.49 -6.70 8.28
CA ARG A 136 6.21 -5.54 7.73
C ARG A 136 7.30 -5.97 6.77
N PHE A 137 7.23 -5.48 5.53
CA PHE A 137 8.21 -5.83 4.51
C PHE A 137 8.33 -4.75 3.44
N LYS A 138 9.41 -4.82 2.67
CA LYS A 138 9.73 -3.91 1.57
C LYS A 138 10.06 -4.70 0.32
N CYS A 139 9.46 -4.32 -0.79
CA CYS A 139 9.77 -4.88 -2.11
C CYS A 139 10.44 -3.80 -2.98
N ILE A 140 11.55 -4.14 -3.64
CA ILE A 140 12.30 -3.24 -4.53
C ILE A 140 12.56 -3.94 -5.86
N ARG A 141 12.15 -3.34 -6.99
CA ARG A 141 12.37 -3.90 -8.34
C ARG A 141 11.87 -5.35 -8.48
N CYS A 142 10.78 -5.67 -7.80
CA CYS A 142 10.15 -7.00 -7.88
C CYS A 142 9.06 -7.04 -8.95
N THR A 143 8.88 -8.20 -9.55
CA THR A 143 7.79 -8.49 -10.50
C THR A 143 6.80 -9.46 -9.88
N PHE A 144 5.51 -9.11 -9.91
CA PHE A 144 4.39 -9.92 -9.44
C PHE A 144 3.47 -10.18 -10.63
N ASP A 145 3.61 -11.31 -11.29
CA ASP A 145 2.72 -11.70 -12.38
C ASP A 145 1.74 -12.78 -11.89
N GLY A 146 0.57 -12.85 -12.50
CA GLY A 146 -0.43 -13.88 -12.21
C GLY A 146 -0.12 -15.21 -12.90
N GLY A 147 -1.17 -15.86 -13.40
CA GLY A 147 -1.04 -17.01 -14.31
C GLY A 147 -1.31 -18.37 -13.70
N ALA A 148 -1.80 -18.41 -12.46
CA ALA A 148 -2.45 -19.59 -11.91
C ALA A 148 -3.97 -19.38 -11.99
N ALA A 149 -4.67 -20.21 -12.77
CA ALA A 149 -6.11 -20.10 -12.93
C ALA A 149 -6.81 -20.32 -11.59
N THR A 150 -7.46 -19.30 -11.01
CA THR A 150 -8.64 -19.37 -10.12
C THR A 150 -8.80 -18.10 -9.29
N THR A 151 -7.84 -17.76 -8.44
CA THR A 151 -7.96 -16.68 -7.43
C THR A 151 -6.61 -16.09 -7.06
N ASP A 152 -5.84 -15.62 -8.03
CA ASP A 152 -4.53 -15.03 -7.77
C ASP A 152 -4.61 -13.53 -7.40
N TYR A 153 -3.77 -13.15 -6.45
CA TYR A 153 -3.50 -11.76 -6.08
C TYR A 153 -2.00 -11.49 -6.21
N GLY A 154 -1.61 -10.26 -6.55
CA GLY A 154 -0.22 -9.86 -6.42
C GLY A 154 0.21 -9.90 -4.95
N ILE A 155 -0.40 -9.05 -4.12
CA ILE A 155 -0.21 -9.11 -2.67
C ILE A 155 -1.56 -9.09 -1.96
N ARG A 156 -1.79 -10.09 -1.11
CA ARG A 156 -2.98 -10.19 -0.25
C ARG A 156 -2.61 -9.86 1.19
N PHE A 157 -3.16 -8.77 1.72
CA PHE A 157 -3.00 -8.34 3.10
C PHE A 157 -4.18 -8.85 3.94
N ARG A 158 -3.95 -9.92 4.71
CA ARG A 158 -4.97 -10.55 5.55
C ARG A 158 -5.31 -9.72 6.79
N ALA A 159 -4.33 -9.01 7.35
CA ALA A 159 -4.46 -8.20 8.55
C ALA A 159 -3.41 -7.08 8.54
N ALA A 160 -3.37 -6.28 9.61
CA ALA A 160 -2.60 -5.03 9.76
C ALA A 160 -1.13 -5.13 9.32
N SER A 161 -0.87 -4.89 8.03
CA SER A 161 0.47 -5.00 7.44
C SER A 161 0.98 -3.65 6.99
N VAL A 162 2.29 -3.45 7.03
CA VAL A 162 2.95 -2.21 6.60
C VAL A 162 3.94 -2.55 5.50
N THR A 163 3.74 -2.01 4.31
CA THR A 163 4.51 -2.41 3.13
C THR A 163 4.98 -1.22 2.32
N GLU A 164 6.25 -1.25 1.92
CA GLU A 164 6.83 -0.33 0.93
C GLU A 164 7.07 -1.09 -0.38
N LEU A 165 6.62 -0.52 -1.50
CA LEU A 165 6.84 -1.06 -2.84
C LEU A 165 7.57 0.00 -3.66
N LEU A 166 8.76 -0.31 -4.18
CA LEU A 166 9.58 0.61 -4.96
C LEU A 166 9.93 -0.03 -6.30
N ASP A 167 9.59 0.65 -7.39
CA ASP A 167 9.95 0.20 -8.74
C ASP A 167 9.43 -1.21 -9.10
N CYS A 168 8.31 -1.63 -8.51
CA CYS A 168 7.71 -2.95 -8.74
C CYS A 168 6.72 -2.95 -9.91
N SER A 169 6.52 -4.10 -10.55
CA SER A 169 5.47 -4.31 -11.55
C SER A 169 4.49 -5.40 -11.13
N PHE A 170 3.21 -5.19 -11.46
CA PHE A 170 2.13 -6.11 -11.17
C PHE A 170 1.32 -6.42 -12.43
N GLY A 171 1.17 -7.71 -12.72
CA GLY A 171 0.38 -8.21 -13.84
C GLY A 171 0.95 -7.83 -15.21
N SER A 172 2.26 -7.57 -15.28
CA SER A 172 2.94 -7.04 -16.47
C SER A 172 3.04 -8.06 -17.61
N SER A 173 3.30 -9.32 -17.27
CA SER A 173 3.38 -10.43 -18.24
C SER A 173 2.09 -11.23 -18.27
N THR A 174 1.45 -11.41 -17.12
CA THR A 174 0.18 -12.11 -16.97
C THR A 174 -0.60 -11.44 -15.85
N ALA A 175 -1.84 -11.04 -16.13
CA ALA A 175 -2.69 -10.34 -15.17
C ALA A 175 -3.09 -11.26 -14.01
N HIS A 176 -3.37 -10.66 -12.85
CA HIS A 176 -4.06 -11.33 -11.76
C HIS A 176 -5.58 -11.33 -12.04
N ASP A 177 -6.23 -12.46 -11.75
CA ASP A 177 -7.66 -12.72 -11.83
C ASP A 177 -8.48 -11.82 -10.88
N VAL A 178 -7.94 -11.49 -9.69
CA VAL A 178 -8.68 -10.74 -8.68
C VAL A 178 -8.18 -9.31 -8.49
N ALA A 179 -6.96 -9.13 -7.98
CA ALA A 179 -6.40 -7.81 -7.72
C ALA A 179 -4.87 -7.85 -7.62
N ASP A 180 -4.23 -6.76 -8.02
CA ASP A 180 -2.79 -6.61 -7.82
C ASP A 180 -2.48 -6.44 -6.32
N LEU A 181 -3.31 -5.66 -5.62
CA LEU A 181 -3.22 -5.44 -4.18
C LEU A 181 -4.61 -5.62 -3.55
N TYR A 182 -4.71 -6.49 -2.55
CA TYR A 182 -5.97 -6.76 -1.85
C TYR A 182 -5.83 -6.63 -0.33
N ALA A 183 -6.50 -5.64 0.26
CA ALA A 183 -6.56 -5.47 1.71
C ALA A 183 -7.82 -6.12 2.29
N GLU A 184 -7.70 -7.35 2.78
CA GLU A 184 -8.84 -8.16 3.20
C GLU A 184 -9.38 -7.75 4.58
N ARG A 185 -8.48 -7.54 5.55
CA ARG A 185 -8.82 -7.02 6.88
C ARG A 185 -7.84 -5.91 7.27
N GLY A 186 -8.39 -4.82 7.79
CA GLY A 186 -7.62 -3.63 8.13
C GLY A 186 -7.06 -3.61 9.55
N PRO A 187 -6.23 -2.60 9.88
CA PRO A 187 -5.76 -1.54 8.98
C PRO A 187 -4.41 -1.86 8.33
N SER A 188 -4.38 -2.11 7.02
CA SER A 188 -3.10 -2.23 6.26
C SER A 188 -2.64 -0.88 5.70
N ARG A 189 -1.34 -0.68 5.57
CA ARG A 189 -0.69 0.55 5.09
C ARG A 189 0.30 0.19 3.99
N VAL A 190 0.00 0.55 2.76
CA VAL A 190 0.88 0.31 1.62
C VAL A 190 1.33 1.63 1.04
N CYS A 191 2.64 1.79 0.85
CA CYS A 191 3.25 2.92 0.16
C CYS A 191 3.98 2.40 -1.08
N ALA A 192 3.41 2.62 -2.25
CA ALA A 192 4.00 2.30 -3.53
C ALA A 192 4.58 3.57 -4.18
N ARG A 193 5.78 3.46 -4.75
CA ARG A 193 6.42 4.52 -5.54
C ARG A 193 6.93 3.95 -6.85
N ASN A 194 6.63 4.64 -7.94
CA ASN A 194 7.08 4.29 -9.29
C ASN A 194 6.77 2.83 -9.67
N CYS A 195 5.63 2.33 -9.19
CA CYS A 195 5.16 0.97 -9.49
C CYS A 195 4.15 0.99 -10.65
N SER A 196 4.09 -0.10 -11.41
CA SER A 196 3.08 -0.33 -12.46
C SER A 196 2.09 -1.42 -12.08
N PHE A 197 0.81 -1.18 -12.40
CA PHE A 197 -0.31 -2.04 -12.03
C PHE A 197 -1.21 -2.27 -13.25
N ALA A 198 -1.33 -3.52 -13.69
CA ALA A 198 -2.24 -3.91 -14.76
C ALA A 198 -3.66 -4.18 -14.23
N GLY A 199 -3.79 -4.59 -12.98
CA GLY A 199 -5.03 -4.95 -12.30
C GLY A 199 -5.59 -3.87 -11.39
N SER A 200 -6.49 -4.29 -10.50
CA SER A 200 -7.19 -3.41 -9.56
C SER A 200 -6.56 -3.40 -8.17
N PHE A 201 -6.90 -2.37 -7.38
CA PHE A 201 -6.76 -2.41 -5.92
C PHE A 201 -8.13 -2.66 -5.30
N SER A 202 -8.20 -3.61 -4.39
CA SER A 202 -9.45 -4.05 -3.79
C SER A 202 -9.37 -4.10 -2.27
N PHE A 203 -10.53 -3.99 -1.63
CA PHE A 203 -10.66 -4.07 -0.17
C PHE A 203 -11.75 -5.08 0.20
N GLY A 204 -11.46 -5.95 1.16
CA GLY A 204 -12.44 -6.88 1.70
C GLY A 204 -13.45 -6.16 2.60
N THR A 205 -14.53 -6.85 2.99
CA THR A 205 -15.59 -6.31 3.87
C THR A 205 -15.06 -5.74 5.19
N TYR A 206 -13.97 -6.31 5.70
CA TYR A 206 -13.32 -5.88 6.95
C TYR A 206 -12.04 -5.07 6.70
N GLY A 207 -11.82 -4.62 5.47
CA GLY A 207 -10.64 -3.84 5.05
C GLY A 207 -10.66 -2.39 5.52
N SER A 208 -11.68 -1.98 6.31
CA SER A 208 -11.83 -0.61 6.80
C SER A 208 -10.58 -0.12 7.51
N GLY A 209 -10.31 1.18 7.33
CA GLY A 209 -9.09 1.80 7.85
C GLY A 209 -7.82 1.43 7.09
N SER A 210 -7.81 0.54 6.09
CA SER A 210 -6.64 0.28 5.23
C SER A 210 -6.44 1.40 4.20
N ILE A 211 -5.19 1.65 3.83
CA ILE A 211 -4.78 2.71 2.90
C ILE A 211 -3.68 2.17 1.97
N ILE A 212 -3.86 2.39 0.66
CA ILE A 212 -2.86 2.10 -0.36
C ILE A 212 -2.52 3.43 -1.07
N ARG A 213 -1.31 3.94 -0.86
CA ARG A 213 -0.78 5.15 -1.51
C ARG A 213 0.11 4.74 -2.68
N SER A 214 -0.04 5.41 -3.81
CA SER A 214 0.76 5.22 -5.01
C SER A 214 1.27 6.57 -5.51
N GLU A 215 2.56 6.81 -5.32
CA GLU A 215 3.31 7.92 -5.92
C GLU A 215 3.91 7.49 -7.26
N ASP A 216 3.97 8.40 -8.22
CA ASP A 216 4.34 8.11 -9.62
C ASP A 216 3.54 6.91 -10.16
N HIS A 217 2.24 6.93 -9.89
CA HIS A 217 1.33 5.82 -10.16
C HIS A 217 1.38 5.38 -11.62
N ASN A 218 1.52 4.07 -11.84
CA ASN A 218 1.73 3.49 -13.17
C ASN A 218 2.92 4.11 -13.92
N GLN A 219 4.00 4.34 -13.18
CA GLN A 219 5.26 4.92 -13.66
C GLN A 219 5.07 6.27 -14.38
N THR A 220 3.97 6.97 -14.08
CA THR A 220 3.70 8.30 -14.62
C THR A 220 4.15 9.34 -13.62
N LYS A 221 5.24 10.03 -13.93
CA LYS A 221 5.85 11.03 -13.03
C LYS A 221 4.82 12.05 -12.54
N GLY A 222 4.75 12.21 -11.22
CA GLY A 222 3.89 13.16 -10.53
C GLY A 222 2.41 12.76 -10.47
N ALA A 223 2.02 11.59 -10.99
CA ALA A 223 0.71 11.00 -10.78
C ALA A 223 0.64 10.45 -9.35
N HIS A 224 -0.43 10.77 -8.63
CA HIS A 224 -0.61 10.35 -7.25
C HIS A 224 -2.03 9.82 -7.06
N ARG A 225 -2.12 8.64 -6.45
CA ARG A 225 -3.40 8.04 -6.06
C ARG A 225 -3.32 7.52 -4.65
N THR A 226 -4.40 7.67 -3.90
CA THR A 226 -4.58 7.04 -2.60
C THR A 226 -5.92 6.35 -2.58
N HIS A 227 -5.89 5.05 -2.34
CA HIS A 227 -7.07 4.20 -2.28
C HIS A 227 -7.38 3.90 -0.81
N TYR A 228 -8.65 4.06 -0.48
CA TYR A 228 -9.25 3.79 0.81
C TYR A 228 -10.35 2.76 0.63
N TYR A 229 -10.74 2.12 1.72
CA TYR A 229 -11.91 1.23 1.75
C TYR A 229 -13.18 1.88 1.15
N ASN A 230 -13.36 3.17 1.40
CA ASN A 230 -14.54 3.96 1.07
C ASN A 230 -14.40 4.88 -0.14
N GLY A 231 -13.31 4.78 -0.90
CA GLY A 231 -13.14 5.53 -2.15
C GLY A 231 -11.69 5.78 -2.52
N THR A 232 -11.49 6.57 -3.55
CA THR A 232 -10.17 6.91 -4.07
C THR A 232 -10.01 8.42 -4.08
N ILE A 233 -8.80 8.88 -3.79
CA ILE A 233 -8.38 10.28 -3.96
C ILE A 233 -7.21 10.29 -4.94
N GLU A 234 -7.37 10.98 -6.07
CA GLU A 234 -6.33 11.10 -7.10
C GLU A 234 -6.00 12.56 -7.40
N LYS A 235 -4.76 12.81 -7.81
CA LYS A 235 -4.36 14.13 -8.30
C LYS A 235 -4.92 14.35 -9.70
N ASP A 236 -5.60 15.47 -9.90
CA ASP A 236 -6.17 15.85 -11.19
C ASP A 236 -5.63 17.23 -11.62
N THR A 237 -5.07 17.32 -12.83
CA THR A 237 -4.55 18.57 -13.40
C THR A 237 -5.47 19.17 -14.46
N SER A 238 -6.59 18.52 -14.77
CA SER A 238 -7.55 18.93 -15.79
C SER A 238 -8.69 19.78 -15.24
N VAL A 239 -9.07 19.53 -13.98
CA VAL A 239 -10.12 20.29 -13.27
C VAL A 239 -9.46 21.05 -12.12
N VAL A 240 -9.17 22.33 -12.36
CA VAL A 240 -8.53 23.22 -11.38
C VAL A 240 -9.30 24.52 -11.24
N ARG A 241 -9.19 25.16 -10.09
CA ARG A 241 -9.79 26.47 -9.86
C ARG A 241 -8.87 27.57 -10.39
N SER A 242 -9.43 28.54 -11.11
CA SER A 242 -8.67 29.74 -11.50
C SER A 242 -8.15 30.47 -10.25
N GLY A 243 -6.84 30.76 -10.22
CA GLY A 243 -6.15 31.34 -9.06
C GLY A 243 -5.90 30.37 -7.89
N GLY A 244 -6.24 29.09 -8.03
CA GLY A 244 -5.99 28.02 -7.05
C GLY A 244 -4.65 27.31 -7.25
N ALA A 245 -4.56 26.08 -6.75
CA ALA A 245 -3.44 25.18 -7.03
C ALA A 245 -3.39 24.75 -8.51
N SER A 246 -2.22 24.28 -8.96
CA SER A 246 -2.03 23.72 -10.31
C SER A 246 -2.64 22.32 -10.50
N SER A 247 -3.20 21.74 -9.44
CA SER A 247 -3.92 20.47 -9.45
C SER A 247 -4.98 20.49 -8.35
N SER A 248 -6.01 19.65 -8.48
CA SER A 248 -6.98 19.36 -7.43
C SER A 248 -6.83 17.93 -6.90
N ALA A 249 -7.37 17.68 -5.72
CA ALA A 249 -7.60 16.33 -5.23
C ALA A 249 -9.01 15.91 -5.65
N LYS A 250 -9.11 14.95 -6.56
CA LYS A 250 -10.36 14.36 -7.01
C LYS A 250 -10.71 13.19 -6.10
N MET A 251 -11.74 13.40 -5.28
CA MET A 251 -12.32 12.42 -4.38
C MET A 251 -13.46 11.69 -5.10
N THR A 252 -13.33 10.38 -5.27
CA THR A 252 -14.36 9.50 -5.84
C THR A 252 -14.80 8.49 -4.77
N PRO A 253 -15.95 8.69 -4.13
CA PRO A 253 -16.48 7.75 -3.13
C PRO A 253 -16.94 6.44 -3.79
N ASN A 254 -17.03 5.39 -2.99
CA ASN A 254 -17.69 4.13 -3.38
C ASN A 254 -18.87 3.82 -2.44
N SER A 255 -19.51 2.66 -2.62
CA SER A 255 -20.67 2.23 -1.82
C SER A 255 -20.44 2.09 -0.32
N HIS A 256 -19.19 2.11 0.13
CA HIS A 256 -18.85 2.12 1.56
C HIS A 256 -18.71 3.53 2.14
N CYS A 257 -18.71 4.57 1.32
CA CYS A 257 -18.68 5.96 1.78
C CYS A 257 -20.01 6.36 2.42
N GLY A 258 -19.94 6.94 3.62
CA GLY A 258 -21.13 7.28 4.39
C GLY A 258 -20.80 7.97 5.71
N LEU A 259 -21.81 8.14 6.56
CA LEU A 259 -21.70 8.75 7.88
C LEU A 259 -20.57 8.13 8.74
N TYR A 260 -20.47 6.79 8.73
CA TYR A 260 -19.51 6.05 9.54
C TYR A 260 -18.14 5.84 8.88
N TYR A 261 -18.06 6.03 7.57
CA TYR A 261 -16.85 5.85 6.78
C TYR A 261 -16.72 7.00 5.78
N PRO A 262 -16.47 8.23 6.26
CA PRO A 262 -16.32 9.39 5.38
C PRO A 262 -15.01 9.29 4.60
N LEU A 263 -15.03 9.64 3.31
CA LEU A 263 -13.81 9.82 2.54
C LEU A 263 -13.21 11.17 2.94
N THR A 264 -11.93 11.19 3.33
CA THR A 264 -11.32 12.37 3.94
C THR A 264 -9.98 12.75 3.33
N ILE A 265 -9.69 14.04 3.36
CA ILE A 265 -8.34 14.59 3.17
C ILE A 265 -7.97 15.25 4.50
N ALA A 266 -7.16 14.56 5.30
CA ALA A 266 -6.74 15.00 6.64
C ALA A 266 -5.23 15.25 6.77
N ASP A 267 -4.46 14.80 5.77
CA ASP A 267 -3.00 14.88 5.72
C ASP A 267 -2.57 15.51 4.39
N ASP A 268 -1.28 15.79 4.27
CA ASP A 268 -0.67 16.37 3.08
C ASP A 268 -0.87 15.46 1.87
N PHE A 269 -1.85 15.80 1.03
CA PHE A 269 -2.10 15.13 -0.24
C PHE A 269 -1.49 15.95 -1.37
N CYS A 270 -0.52 15.40 -2.10
CA CYS A 270 0.11 16.06 -3.25
C CYS A 270 0.71 17.45 -2.94
N SER A 271 1.33 17.63 -1.78
CA SER A 271 1.84 18.92 -1.30
C SER A 271 0.76 19.94 -0.93
N GLY A 272 -0.50 19.53 -0.74
CA GLY A 272 -1.53 20.38 -0.16
C GLY A 272 -1.31 20.57 1.34
N ASP A 273 -1.28 21.83 1.79
CA ASP A 273 -1.08 22.18 3.21
C ASP A 273 -2.41 22.16 3.97
N PHE A 274 -2.83 20.98 4.42
CA PHE A 274 -3.99 20.84 5.32
C PHE A 274 -3.60 20.90 6.80
N LYS A 275 -2.29 21.03 7.07
CA LYS A 275 -1.68 21.24 8.38
C LYS A 275 -1.05 22.62 8.39
N LEU A 276 -1.62 23.56 9.13
CA LEU A 276 -1.26 24.97 9.11
C LEU A 276 -0.66 25.37 10.45
N TRP A 277 0.51 26.00 10.44
CA TRP A 277 1.06 26.65 11.64
C TRP A 277 0.53 28.08 11.72
N LEU A 278 -0.32 28.36 12.71
CA LEU A 278 -1.05 29.63 12.82
C LEU A 278 -0.80 30.30 14.18
N PRO A 279 -0.79 31.65 14.24
CA PRO A 279 -0.67 32.39 15.49
C PRO A 279 -1.95 32.30 16.34
N ALA A 280 -1.86 32.76 17.59
CA ALA A 280 -2.97 32.86 18.54
C ALA A 280 -3.91 34.04 18.25
N ASP A 281 -4.39 34.16 17.00
CA ASP A 281 -5.28 35.22 16.52
C ASP A 281 -6.45 34.63 15.74
N GLU A 282 -7.54 35.39 15.58
CA GLU A 282 -8.65 34.96 14.72
C GLU A 282 -8.15 34.71 13.29
N LYS A 283 -8.49 33.54 12.75
CA LYS A 283 -8.18 33.12 11.39
C LYS A 283 -9.42 32.56 10.72
N THR A 284 -9.54 32.85 9.43
CA THR A 284 -10.47 32.16 8.56
C THR A 284 -9.70 31.32 7.56
N VAL A 285 -9.96 30.02 7.54
CA VAL A 285 -9.43 29.10 6.51
C VAL A 285 -10.53 28.80 5.52
N THR A 286 -10.25 29.02 4.24
CA THR A 286 -11.17 28.75 3.13
C THR A 286 -10.58 27.69 2.20
N ILE A 287 -11.36 26.67 1.89
CA ILE A 287 -11.07 25.64 0.88
C ILE A 287 -12.17 25.67 -0.17
N TYR A 288 -11.78 25.63 -1.44
CA TYR A 288 -12.72 25.60 -2.55
C TYR A 288 -12.97 24.17 -2.99
N MET A 289 -14.23 23.80 -3.17
CA MET A 289 -14.64 22.46 -3.60
C MET A 289 -15.63 22.54 -4.77
N ARG A 290 -15.59 21.55 -5.67
CA ARG A 290 -16.44 21.46 -6.86
C ARG A 290 -16.98 20.03 -6.99
N THR A 291 -18.29 19.85 -6.89
CA THR A 291 -18.90 18.52 -7.09
C THR A 291 -19.05 18.15 -8.56
N PHE A 292 -19.18 16.87 -8.85
CA PHE A 292 -19.54 16.36 -10.16
C PHE A 292 -20.44 15.12 -10.05
N GLY A 293 -21.24 14.85 -11.08
CA GLY A 293 -21.98 13.59 -11.24
C GLY A 293 -23.18 13.36 -10.30
N TYR A 294 -23.32 14.13 -9.22
CA TYR A 294 -24.44 13.96 -8.29
C TYR A 294 -25.78 14.38 -8.92
N THR A 295 -26.80 13.53 -8.84
CA THR A 295 -28.19 13.91 -9.12
C THR A 295 -28.83 14.61 -7.93
N SER A 296 -28.41 14.23 -6.71
CA SER A 296 -28.73 14.93 -5.47
C SER A 296 -27.46 15.47 -4.83
N ILE A 297 -27.30 16.79 -4.88
CA ILE A 297 -26.13 17.48 -4.35
C ILE A 297 -25.93 17.15 -2.84
N PRO A 298 -24.68 16.98 -2.35
CA PRO A 298 -24.41 16.77 -0.94
C PRO A 298 -24.92 17.90 -0.05
N LEU A 299 -25.50 17.54 1.10
CA LEU A 299 -25.87 18.46 2.17
C LEU A 299 -24.63 18.96 2.94
N ALA A 300 -24.81 20.01 3.77
CA ALA A 300 -23.72 20.62 4.53
C ALA A 300 -23.09 19.69 5.59
N ASP A 301 -23.78 18.64 6.03
CA ASP A 301 -23.26 17.59 6.92
C ASP A 301 -22.71 16.37 6.16
N GLU A 302 -22.87 16.35 4.83
CA GLU A 302 -22.36 15.33 3.92
C GLU A 302 -21.08 15.77 3.19
N LEU A 303 -20.87 17.07 2.98
CA LEU A 303 -19.65 17.65 2.42
C LEU A 303 -19.28 18.93 3.18
N TYR A 304 -18.14 18.92 3.86
CA TYR A 304 -17.70 20.05 4.69
C TYR A 304 -16.20 20.02 4.94
N ILE A 305 -15.69 21.11 5.51
CA ILE A 305 -14.38 21.16 6.15
C ILE A 305 -14.53 21.33 7.66
N GLU A 306 -13.62 20.76 8.43
CA GLU A 306 -13.53 20.91 9.88
C GLU A 306 -12.10 21.30 10.26
N ALA A 307 -11.95 22.32 11.10
CA ALA A 307 -10.66 22.70 11.66
C ALA A 307 -10.55 22.23 13.11
N SER A 308 -9.43 21.60 13.47
CA SER A 308 -9.03 21.28 14.84
C SER A 308 -7.88 22.18 15.28
N TYR A 309 -8.08 22.95 16.35
CA TYR A 309 -7.14 23.98 16.82
C TYR A 309 -7.00 23.96 18.36
N LEU A 310 -5.91 24.51 18.89
CA LEU A 310 -5.68 24.63 20.33
C LEU A 310 -6.51 25.79 20.90
N ASP A 311 -7.41 25.51 21.83
CA ASP A 311 -8.38 26.46 22.39
C ASP A 311 -8.09 26.86 23.85
N GLU A 312 -7.01 26.34 24.44
CA GLU A 312 -6.50 26.75 25.75
C GLU A 312 -5.18 27.51 25.62
N ALA A 313 -4.99 28.53 26.46
CA ALA A 313 -3.77 29.34 26.48
C ALA A 313 -2.54 28.55 26.96
N THR A 314 -2.77 27.50 27.75
CA THR A 314 -1.76 26.55 28.22
C THR A 314 -2.39 25.17 28.23
N GLY A 315 -1.75 24.18 27.61
CA GLY A 315 -2.26 22.81 27.55
C GLY A 315 -2.30 22.27 26.12
N GLY A 316 -2.89 21.09 25.96
CA GLY A 316 -3.01 20.39 24.68
C GLY A 316 -4.45 20.12 24.25
N HIS A 317 -5.45 20.72 24.92
CA HIS A 317 -6.84 20.58 24.51
C HIS A 317 -7.06 21.19 23.13
N ARG A 318 -7.95 20.58 22.35
CA ARG A 318 -8.31 21.01 21.00
C ARG A 318 -9.82 21.11 20.87
N ALA A 319 -10.28 22.25 20.34
CA ALA A 319 -11.64 22.41 19.87
C ALA A 319 -11.73 22.10 18.36
N THR A 320 -12.96 21.90 17.89
CA THR A 320 -13.26 21.79 16.45
C THR A 320 -14.32 22.79 16.02
N VAL A 321 -14.22 23.25 14.76
CA VAL A 321 -15.26 24.06 14.11
C VAL A 321 -15.52 23.51 12.71
N GLN A 322 -16.80 23.37 12.35
CA GLN A 322 -17.25 22.85 11.07
C GLN A 322 -17.81 23.96 10.18
N SER A 323 -17.54 23.89 8.88
CA SER A 323 -18.16 24.74 7.86
C SER A 323 -19.65 24.41 7.69
N THR A 324 -20.48 25.40 7.38
CA THR A 324 -21.94 25.23 7.18
C THR A 324 -22.39 25.47 5.74
N GLN A 325 -21.47 25.84 4.85
CA GLN A 325 -21.75 26.08 3.44
C GLN A 325 -22.17 24.80 2.73
N SER A 326 -22.93 24.94 1.64
CA SER A 326 -23.31 23.86 0.74
C SER A 326 -23.03 24.27 -0.69
N VAL A 327 -22.68 23.29 -1.52
CA VAL A 327 -22.68 23.44 -2.98
C VAL A 327 -24.11 23.58 -3.50
N SER A 328 -24.31 24.38 -4.54
CA SER A 328 -25.65 24.61 -5.14
C SER A 328 -25.87 23.86 -6.45
N ALA A 329 -24.79 23.43 -7.12
CA ALA A 329 -24.81 22.71 -8.38
C ALA A 329 -23.49 21.97 -8.59
N ASN A 330 -23.51 20.96 -9.47
CA ASN A 330 -22.29 20.38 -9.99
C ASN A 330 -21.49 21.42 -10.78
N ASP A 331 -20.21 21.10 -10.97
CA ASP A 331 -19.31 21.78 -11.88
C ASP A 331 -18.96 23.24 -11.52
N THR A 332 -19.36 23.70 -10.34
CA THR A 332 -19.07 25.03 -9.79
C THR A 332 -18.15 24.95 -8.58
N TRP A 333 -17.11 25.79 -8.54
CA TRP A 333 -16.25 25.92 -7.35
C TRP A 333 -16.96 26.76 -6.28
N THR A 334 -17.16 26.18 -5.11
CA THR A 334 -17.80 26.81 -3.94
C THR A 334 -16.79 26.91 -2.80
N ALA A 335 -16.78 28.05 -2.12
CA ALA A 335 -15.94 28.28 -0.95
C ALA A 335 -16.57 27.66 0.31
N PHE A 336 -15.78 26.90 1.06
CA PHE A 336 -16.11 26.39 2.38
C PHE A 336 -15.13 27.03 3.35
N SER A 337 -15.64 27.62 4.42
CA SER A 337 -14.83 28.44 5.31
C SER A 337 -15.17 28.17 6.76
N VAL A 338 -14.13 28.13 7.59
CA VAL A 338 -14.20 28.03 9.03
C VAL A 338 -13.42 29.17 9.65
N THR A 339 -14.03 29.85 10.61
CA THR A 339 -13.42 30.92 11.39
C THR A 339 -13.25 30.44 12.83
N PHE A 340 -12.05 30.60 13.37
CA PHE A 340 -11.70 30.19 14.72
C PHE A 340 -10.60 31.10 15.27
N THR A 341 -10.44 31.10 16.59
CA THR A 341 -9.38 31.84 17.28
C THR A 341 -8.60 30.85 18.15
N PRO A 342 -7.39 30.43 17.74
CA PRO A 342 -6.52 29.63 18.60
C PRO A 342 -6.12 30.42 19.83
N SER A 343 -6.11 29.79 21.00
CA SER A 343 -5.65 30.42 22.26
C SER A 343 -4.13 30.42 22.40
N GLN A 344 -3.42 29.72 21.50
CA GLN A 344 -1.97 29.66 21.42
C GLN A 344 -1.52 29.39 19.98
N GLU A 345 -0.31 29.83 19.64
CA GLU A 345 0.32 29.54 18.36
C GLU A 345 0.58 28.02 18.22
N GLY A 346 0.30 27.46 17.05
CA GLY A 346 0.60 26.06 16.78
C GLY A 346 -0.11 25.47 15.58
N TRP A 347 -0.09 24.14 15.52
CA TRP A 347 -0.70 23.37 14.42
C TRP A 347 -2.22 23.37 14.48
N VAL A 348 -2.83 23.83 13.39
CA VAL A 348 -4.23 23.65 13.05
C VAL A 348 -4.35 22.61 11.94
N TYR A 349 -5.24 21.64 12.13
CA TYR A 349 -5.51 20.58 11.15
C TYR A 349 -6.86 20.83 10.50
N VAL A 350 -6.90 20.96 9.18
CA VAL A 350 -8.13 21.16 8.42
C VAL A 350 -8.43 19.91 7.62
N THR A 351 -9.53 19.23 7.95
CA THR A 351 -9.93 18.00 7.26
C THR A 351 -11.11 18.26 6.35
N VAL A 352 -11.02 17.81 5.09
CA VAL A 352 -12.16 17.76 4.17
C VAL A 352 -12.89 16.44 4.35
N TYR A 353 -14.22 16.48 4.48
CA TYR A 353 -15.07 15.30 4.62
C TYR A 353 -16.04 15.18 3.45
N LEU A 354 -16.13 13.98 2.89
CA LEU A 354 -17.19 13.56 1.98
C LEU A 354 -17.89 12.32 2.55
N LYS A 355 -19.18 12.41 2.82
CA LYS A 355 -20.00 11.34 3.42
C LYS A 355 -21.14 10.85 2.53
N LYS A 356 -21.16 11.27 1.25
CA LYS A 356 -22.19 10.90 0.29
C LYS A 356 -21.62 10.08 -0.85
N TYR A 357 -22.29 8.98 -1.16
CA TYR A 357 -22.02 8.17 -2.34
C TYR A 357 -23.18 8.23 -3.34
N GLU A 358 -22.83 8.50 -4.59
CA GLU A 358 -23.62 8.18 -5.77
C GLU A 358 -22.65 7.64 -6.83
N ALA A 359 -23.06 6.63 -7.60
CA ALA A 359 -22.17 6.05 -8.61
C ALA A 359 -21.72 7.12 -9.62
N SER A 360 -20.43 7.11 -10.00
CA SER A 360 -19.85 8.08 -10.94
C SER A 360 -19.91 9.55 -10.50
N SER A 361 -20.04 9.81 -9.20
CA SER A 361 -20.02 11.16 -8.61
C SER A 361 -18.76 11.40 -7.78
N GLY A 362 -18.56 12.65 -7.32
CA GLY A 362 -17.49 12.97 -6.39
C GLY A 362 -17.24 14.47 -6.24
N VAL A 363 -16.07 14.79 -5.69
CA VAL A 363 -15.66 16.17 -5.36
C VAL A 363 -14.24 16.42 -5.82
N TYR A 364 -14.00 17.55 -6.47
CA TYR A 364 -12.67 18.12 -6.64
C TYR A 364 -12.42 19.12 -5.50
N VAL A 365 -11.26 19.02 -4.87
CA VAL A 365 -10.81 19.91 -3.80
C VAL A 365 -9.59 20.69 -4.28
N ASP A 366 -9.64 22.02 -4.18
CA ASP A 366 -8.47 22.86 -4.41
C ASP A 366 -7.48 22.65 -3.24
N ILE A 367 -6.31 22.09 -3.53
CA ILE A 367 -5.31 21.72 -2.52
C ILE A 367 -4.48 22.91 -2.03
N LYS A 368 -4.87 24.14 -2.34
CA LYS A 368 -4.28 25.38 -1.82
C LYS A 368 -5.30 26.10 -0.94
N PRO A 369 -5.32 25.85 0.38
CA PRO A 369 -6.15 26.61 1.30
C PRO A 369 -5.80 28.10 1.28
N VAL A 370 -6.79 28.95 1.51
CA VAL A 370 -6.62 30.40 1.69
C VAL A 370 -6.80 30.71 3.17
N VAL A 371 -5.79 31.35 3.76
CA VAL A 371 -5.79 31.80 5.16
C VAL A 371 -5.85 33.32 5.18
N SER A 372 -6.82 33.88 5.91
CA SER A 372 -6.98 35.33 6.13
C SER A 372 -7.08 35.65 7.60
#